data_AF-A0A935F7G2-F1
#
_entry.id   AF-A0A935F7G2-F1
#
_cell.length_a   1.000
_cell.length_b   1.000
_cell.length_c   1.000
_cell.angle_alpha   90.00
_cell.angle_beta   90.00
_cell.angle_gamma   90.00
#
_symmetry.space_group_name_H-M   'P 1'
#
loop_
_entity.id
_entity.type
_entity.pdbx_description
1 polymer ?
#
loop_
_entity_poly.entity_id
_entity_poly.type
_entity_poly.pdbx_seq_one_letter_code
_entity_poly.pdbx_strand_id
1 'polypeptide(L)' 'MDGVFIAARARTLRERGVRFDPRFSFHFYDTDFCRSCERAGLRMGTWPIALTHRSAGENWAGPAWDDAYRAYLEKWGE' A
#
# COMPACT_ATOMS: atom_id res chain seq x y z
N MET A 1 -3.28 2.63 -5.80
CA MET A 1 -4.20 3.58 -5.12
C MET A 1 -3.43 4.22 -3.99
N ASP A 2 -3.79 5.45 -3.61
CA ASP A 2 -3.21 6.13 -2.44
C ASP A 2 -3.69 5.48 -1.13
N GLY A 3 -2.80 5.37 -0.13
CA GLY A 3 -3.05 4.76 1.18
C GLY A 3 -3.80 5.60 2.22
N VAL A 4 -4.13 6.86 1.96
CA VAL A 4 -4.75 7.79 2.94
C VAL A 4 -6.01 7.22 3.61
N PHE A 5 -6.81 6.49 2.84
CA PHE A 5 -7.99 5.79 3.33
C PHE A 5 -8.29 4.58 2.45
N ILE A 6 -8.19 3.39 3.04
CA ILE A 6 -8.54 2.13 2.40
C ILE A 6 -9.60 1.43 3.24
N ALA A 7 -10.76 1.17 2.64
CA ALA A 7 -11.79 0.32 3.22
C ALA A 7 -11.82 -1.03 2.49
N ALA A 8 -11.84 -2.12 3.25
CA ALA A 8 -11.87 -3.47 2.70
C ALA A 8 -12.69 -4.43 3.57
N ARG A 9 -13.25 -5.47 2.95
CA ARG A 9 -13.88 -6.57 3.70
C ARG A 9 -12.78 -7.47 4.27
N ALA A 10 -12.57 -7.40 5.60
CA ALA A 10 -11.51 -8.15 6.29
C ALA A 10 -11.52 -9.66 5.97
N ARG A 11 -12.70 -10.28 5.91
CA ARG A 11 -12.87 -11.69 5.52
C ARG A 11 -12.26 -12.00 4.15
N THR A 12 -12.55 -11.15 3.15
CA THR A 12 -12.04 -11.32 1.78
C THR A 12 -10.51 -11.24 1.73
N LEU A 13 -9.91 -10.30 2.45
CA LEU A 13 -8.45 -10.20 2.53
C LEU A 13 -7.82 -11.45 3.17
N ARG A 14 -8.40 -11.92 4.28
CA ARG A 14 -7.94 -13.13 4.99
C ARG A 14 -8.03 -14.38 4.12
N GLU A 15 -9.16 -14.59 3.45
CA GLU A 15 -9.37 -15.75 2.56
C GLU A 15 -8.43 -15.74 1.35
N ARG A 16 -8.01 -14.55 0.90
CA ARG A 16 -7.06 -14.38 -0.20
C ARG A 16 -5.60 -14.25 0.25
N GLY A 17 -5.33 -14.34 1.55
CA GLY A 17 -3.98 -14.22 2.11
C GLY A 17 -3.33 -12.84 1.92
N VAL A 18 -4.11 -11.78 1.70
CA VAL A 18 -3.60 -10.41 1.52
C VAL A 18 -3.49 -9.72 2.88
N ARG A 19 -2.34 -9.13 3.16
CA ARG A 19 -2.06 -8.30 4.34
C ARG A 19 -1.03 -7.23 3.99
N PHE A 20 -0.94 -6.19 4.82
CA PHE A 20 0.20 -5.29 4.78
C PHE A 20 1.48 -6.05 5.14
N ASP A 21 2.54 -5.76 4.40
CA ASP A 21 3.84 -6.34 4.62
C ASP A 21 4.64 -5.48 5.60
N PRO A 22 5.08 -6.01 6.76
CA PRO A 22 5.74 -5.22 7.78
C PRO A 22 7.10 -4.64 7.35
N ARG A 23 7.64 -5.07 6.19
CA ARG A 23 8.82 -4.45 5.56
C ARG A 23 8.59 -2.99 5.18
N PHE A 24 7.35 -2.61 4.87
CA PHE A 24 6.99 -1.27 4.44
C PHE A 24 6.33 -0.52 5.59
N SER A 25 7.12 0.26 6.33
CA SER A 25 6.64 1.01 7.49
C SER A 25 5.82 2.25 7.10
N PHE A 26 6.31 3.04 6.14
CA PHE A 26 5.67 4.28 5.71
C PHE A 26 5.68 4.49 4.18
N HIS A 27 6.78 4.17 3.50
CA HIS A 27 6.84 4.26 2.05
C HIS A 27 6.44 2.93 1.40
N PHE A 28 5.81 3.00 0.23
CA PHE A 28 5.41 1.85 -0.61
C PHE A 28 4.42 0.85 -0.03
N TYR A 29 3.97 0.98 1.23
CA TYR A 29 3.02 0.04 1.84
C TYR A 29 1.71 -0.07 1.08
N ASP A 30 1.20 1.04 0.55
CA ASP A 30 -0.06 1.13 -0.19
C ASP A 30 0.08 0.54 -1.60
N THR A 31 1.19 0.82 -2.27
CA THR A 31 1.54 0.32 -3.60
C THR A 31 1.75 -1.19 -3.55
N ASP A 32 2.51 -1.67 -2.55
CA ASP A 32 2.70 -3.08 -2.29
C ASP A 32 1.40 -3.82 -1.97
N PHE A 33 0.55 -3.22 -1.13
CA PHE A 33 -0.77 -3.76 -0.81
C PHE A 33 -1.64 -3.86 -2.06
N CYS A 34 -1.68 -2.82 -2.90
CA CYS A 34 -2.44 -2.83 -4.15
C CYS A 34 -1.96 -3.95 -5.08
N ARG A 35 -0.65 -4.06 -5.30
CA ARG A 35 -0.09 -5.09 -6.17
C ARG A 35 -0.30 -6.51 -5.61
N SER A 36 -0.29 -6.65 -4.28
CA SER A 36 -0.65 -7.89 -3.59
C SER A 36 -2.13 -8.27 -3.80
N CYS A 37 -3.04 -7.30 -3.78
CA CYS A 37 -4.45 -7.50 -4.13
C CYS A 37 -4.61 -7.98 -5.59
N GLU A 38 -3.94 -7.33 -6.55
CA GLU A 38 -3.99 -7.71 -7.97
C GLU A 38 -3.49 -9.14 -8.19
N ARG A 39 -2.33 -9.49 -7.62
CA ARG A 39 -1.78 -10.85 -7.68
C ARG A 39 -2.72 -11.89 -7.05
N ALA A 40 -3.53 -11.49 -6.07
CA ALA A 40 -4.53 -12.35 -5.43
C ALA A 40 -5.88 -12.39 -6.19
N GLY A 41 -5.97 -11.73 -7.35
CA GLY A 41 -7.18 -11.66 -8.18
C GLY A 41 -8.28 -10.77 -7.58
N LEU A 42 -7.94 -9.87 -6.66
CA LEU A 42 -8.88 -8.92 -6.09
C LEU A 42 -9.00 -7.68 -6.96
N ARG A 43 -10.23 -7.15 -7.05
CA ARG A 43 -10.50 -5.87 -7.71
C ARG A 43 -10.49 -4.76 -6.66
N MET A 44 -9.95 -3.63 -7.05
CA MET A 44 -9.89 -2.42 -6.24
C MET A 44 -10.50 -1.26 -7.03
N GLY A 45 -10.98 -0.24 -6.31
CA GLY A 45 -11.59 0.92 -6.93
C GLY A 45 -11.60 2.11 -5.97
N THR A 46 -11.83 3.29 -6.52
CA THR A 46 -11.95 4.54 -5.79
C THR A 46 -13.42 4.95 -5.65
N TRP A 47 -13.72 5.73 -4.64
CA TRP A 47 -15.05 6.33 -4.42
C TRP A 47 -14.87 7.78 -4.01
N PRO A 48 -15.75 8.72 -4.44
CA PRO A 48 -15.69 10.11 -4.01
C PRO A 48 -16.15 10.23 -2.55
N ILE A 49 -15.22 10.05 -1.62
CA ILE A 49 -15.44 10.19 -0.18
C ILE A 49 -14.83 11.53 0.26
N ALA A 50 -15.64 12.37 0.93
CA ALA A 50 -15.13 13.58 1.57
C ALA A 50 -14.32 13.21 2.82
N LEU A 51 -13.04 13.58 2.85
CA LEU A 51 -12.12 13.27 3.94
C LEU A 51 -11.21 14.46 4.26
N THR A 52 -11.01 14.74 5.55
CA THR A 52 -10.05 15.75 6.01
C THR A 52 -8.71 15.08 6.29
N HIS A 53 -7.72 15.33 5.44
CA HIS A 53 -6.35 14.86 5.65
C HIS A 53 -5.49 16.02 6.18
N ARG A 54 -4.96 15.87 7.40
CA ARG A 54 -4.15 16.92 8.06
C ARG A 54 -2.64 16.80 7.83
N SER A 55 -2.19 15.70 7.25
CA SER A 55 -0.79 15.56 6.85
C SER A 55 -0.59 16.20 5.48
N ALA A 56 0.44 17.05 5.36
CA ALA A 56 0.87 17.57 4.07
C ALA A 56 1.70 16.54 3.26
N GLY A 57 2.01 15.40 3.89
CA GLY A 57 3.01 14.45 3.44
C GLY A 57 4.43 15.01 3.62
N GLU A 58 5.35 14.15 4.05
CA GLU A 58 6.72 14.54 4.38
C GLU A 58 7.72 13.52 3.81
N ASN A 59 8.96 13.97 3.57
CA ASN A 59 10.12 13.11 3.29
C ASN A 59 10.02 12.18 2.07
N TRP A 60 9.62 12.71 0.92
CA TRP A 60 9.58 11.96 -0.35
C TRP A 60 10.95 11.59 -0.94
N ALA A 61 12.05 12.10 -0.37
CA ALA A 61 13.40 12.01 -0.94
C ALA A 61 14.49 11.85 0.15
N GLY A 62 14.26 10.95 1.12
CA GLY A 62 15.23 10.65 2.17
C GLY A 62 15.67 9.17 2.17
N PRO A 63 16.67 8.80 2.99
CA PRO A 63 17.18 7.43 3.05
C PRO A 63 16.11 6.36 3.30
N ALA A 64 15.10 6.69 4.12
CA ALA A 64 13.97 5.79 4.38
C ALA A 64 13.15 5.48 3.12
N TRP A 65 13.04 6.44 2.20
CA TRP A 65 12.38 6.24 0.91
C TRP A 65 13.23 5.33 0.03
N ASP A 66 14.54 5.59 -0.07
CA ASP A 66 15.46 4.79 -0.89
C ASP A 66 15.53 3.33 -0.42
N ASP A 67 15.60 3.11 0.89
CA ASP A 67 15.64 1.77 1.47
C ASP A 67 14.34 1.01 1.22
N ALA A 68 13.19 1.67 1.39
CA ALA A 68 11.89 1.09 1.08
C ALA A 68 11.71 0.83 -0.42
N TYR A 69 12.26 1.69 -1.28
CA TYR A 69 12.23 1.51 -2.73
C TYR A 69 13.03 0.27 -3.16
N ARG A 70 14.25 0.09 -2.63
CA ARG A 70 15.04 -1.13 -2.88
C ARG A 70 14.33 -2.38 -2.39
N ALA A 71 13.74 -2.34 -1.19
CA ALA A 71 12.97 -3.46 -0.66
C ALA A 71 11.71 -3.78 -1.50
N TYR A 72 11.09 -2.74 -2.08
CA TYR A 72 9.97 -2.90 -3.00
C TYR A 72 10.40 -3.62 -4.28
N LEU A 73 11.46 -3.12 -4.94
CA LEU A 73 12.03 -3.74 -6.14
C LEU A 73 12.43 -5.20 -5.89
N GLU A 74 13.16 -5.48 -4.80
CA GLU A 74 13.56 -6.83 -4.41
C GLU A 74 12.35 -7.77 -4.24
N LYS A 75 11.28 -7.32 -3.57
CA LYS A 75 10.06 -8.12 -3.37
C LYS A 75 9.39 -8.52 -4.69
N TRP A 76 9.43 -7.63 -5.68
CA TRP A 76 8.70 -7.78 -6.92
C TRP A 76 9.58 -8.23 -8.10
N GLY A 77 10.89 -8.34 -7.90
CA GLY A 77 11.85 -8.85 -8.88
C GLY A 77 12.16 -7.85 -10.00
N GLU A 78 12.22 -6.56 -9.67
CA GLU A 78 12.42 -5.43 -10.59
C GLU A 78 13.70 -4.65 -10.31
#